data_AF-A0A484ZLS4-F1
#
_entry.id   AF-A0A484ZLS4-F1
#
_cell.length_a   1.000
_cell.length_b   1.000
_cell.length_c   1.000
_cell.angle_alpha   90.00
_cell.angle_beta   90.00
_cell.angle_gamma   90.00
#
_symmetry.space_group_name_H-M   'P 1'
#
loop_
_entity.id
_entity.type
_entity.pdbx_description
1 polymer ?
#
loop_
_entity_poly.entity_id
_entity_poly.type
_entity_poly.pdbx_seq_one_letter_code
_entity_poly.pdbx_strand_id
1 'polypeptide(L)'
;MKYYLVIPHIKVQNANCISSPLTYGFPAITAFTGAVHALSRKLFPTFNMTLDGVAIAAHDCDIQRSRPNSYSDWSFIQSRHPIKKDGNSPSIIEEGYIHLKLSLVVEVTSETDWNSEEKQAFCDAVYQQMMQQRLAGGSILSIGNTRRQISLHNDPKGDPDKIKAIQIQLSPSFLLINRQDVLIDHTAKLQAENPDKPLWMH
;
A
#
# COMPACT_ATOMS: atom_id res chain seq x y z
N MET A 1 19.08 16.95 0.45
CA MET A 1 17.77 17.62 0.33
C MET A 1 16.65 16.61 0.54
N LYS A 2 15.54 17.06 1.15
CA LYS A 2 14.36 16.22 1.41
C LYS A 2 13.17 16.68 0.57
N TYR A 3 12.47 15.72 0.00
CA TYR A 3 11.25 15.92 -0.76
C TYR A 3 10.20 14.87 -0.38
N TYR A 4 8.96 15.11 -0.74
CA TYR A 4 7.84 14.20 -0.52
C TYR A 4 7.20 13.87 -1.86
N LEU A 5 7.38 12.61 -2.29
CA LEU A 5 6.81 12.07 -3.51
C LEU A 5 5.39 11.60 -3.23
N VAL A 6 4.42 12.19 -3.92
CA VAL A 6 3.02 11.76 -3.88
C VAL A 6 2.70 10.97 -5.14
N ILE A 7 2.28 9.72 -4.97
CA ILE A 7 1.82 8.84 -6.03
C ILE A 7 0.31 8.65 -5.85
N PRO A 8 -0.53 9.47 -6.50
CA PRO A 8 -1.96 9.48 -6.23
C PRO A 8 -2.70 8.35 -6.96
N HIS A 9 -3.78 7.85 -6.34
CA HIS A 9 -4.80 6.99 -6.96
C HIS A 9 -4.27 5.83 -7.81
N ILE A 10 -3.31 5.09 -7.29
CA ILE A 10 -2.87 3.81 -7.82
C ILE A 10 -4.05 2.84 -7.79
N LYS A 11 -4.45 2.33 -8.96
CA LYS A 11 -5.40 1.23 -9.09
C LYS A 11 -4.62 -0.07 -9.20
N VAL A 12 -4.85 -0.99 -8.27
CA VAL A 12 -4.22 -2.30 -8.24
C VAL A 12 -5.29 -3.38 -8.38
N GLN A 13 -5.05 -4.34 -9.26
CA GLN A 13 -5.91 -5.50 -9.44
C GLN A 13 -5.23 -6.76 -8.92
N ASN A 14 -6.01 -7.64 -8.30
CA ASN A 14 -5.56 -8.94 -7.78
C ASN A 14 -4.36 -8.84 -6.83
N ALA A 15 -4.36 -7.86 -5.94
CA ALA A 15 -3.41 -7.82 -4.83
C ALA A 15 -3.75 -8.93 -3.81
N ASN A 16 -2.75 -9.39 -3.07
CA ASN A 16 -2.94 -10.40 -2.03
C ASN A 16 -3.69 -9.80 -0.84
N CYS A 17 -4.83 -10.40 -0.46
CA CYS A 17 -5.63 -9.96 0.67
C CYS A 17 -5.40 -10.79 1.94
N ILE A 18 -4.62 -11.87 1.88
CA ILE A 18 -4.20 -12.65 3.06
C ILE A 18 -2.98 -11.94 3.67
N SER A 19 -3.21 -11.15 4.71
CA SER A 19 -2.17 -10.32 5.32
C SER A 19 -1.36 -11.05 6.39
N SER A 20 -1.94 -12.06 7.05
CA SER A 20 -1.27 -12.98 7.97
C SER A 20 -2.05 -14.29 8.06
N PRO A 21 -1.54 -15.34 8.73
CA PRO A 21 -2.30 -16.58 8.97
C PRO A 21 -3.64 -16.37 9.70
N LEU A 22 -3.83 -15.23 10.39
CA LEU A 22 -5.02 -14.92 11.18
C LEU A 22 -5.85 -13.77 10.63
N THR A 23 -5.35 -13.03 9.62
CA THR A 23 -6.00 -11.81 9.14
C THR A 23 -6.05 -11.76 7.63
N TYR A 24 -7.20 -11.32 7.10
CA TYR A 24 -7.38 -11.02 5.70
C TYR A 24 -8.06 -9.66 5.51
N GLY A 25 -7.92 -9.08 4.33
CA GLY A 25 -8.46 -7.77 3.97
C GLY A 25 -7.41 -6.91 3.28
N PHE A 26 -6.94 -5.86 3.95
CA PHE A 26 -5.89 -5.01 3.40
C PHE A 26 -4.54 -5.76 3.37
N PRO A 27 -3.73 -5.63 2.31
CA PRO A 27 -2.46 -6.33 2.22
C PRO A 27 -1.49 -5.95 3.35
N ALA A 28 -0.53 -6.82 3.63
CA ALA A 28 0.52 -6.53 4.62
C ALA A 28 1.28 -5.23 4.27
N ILE A 29 1.53 -4.39 5.28
CA ILE A 29 2.24 -3.10 5.10
C ILE A 29 3.64 -3.31 4.50
N THR A 30 4.28 -4.43 4.83
CA THR A 30 5.59 -4.84 4.31
C THR A 30 5.62 -5.00 2.79
N ALA A 31 4.47 -5.30 2.16
CA ALA A 31 4.38 -5.41 0.72
C ALA A 31 4.53 -4.04 0.03
N PHE A 32 4.10 -2.96 0.69
CA PHE A 32 4.24 -1.59 0.20
C PHE A 32 5.65 -1.07 0.42
N THR A 33 6.23 -1.29 1.61
CA THR A 33 7.63 -0.92 1.88
C THR A 33 8.58 -1.66 0.95
N GLY A 34 8.32 -2.95 0.66
CA GLY A 34 9.09 -3.73 -0.30
C GLY A 34 9.02 -3.18 -1.73
N ALA A 35 7.83 -2.76 -2.18
CA ALA A 35 7.66 -2.14 -3.50
C ALA A 35 8.36 -0.78 -3.61
N VAL A 36 8.27 0.06 -2.57
CA VAL A 36 9.00 1.35 -2.52
C VAL A 36 10.51 1.12 -2.50
N HIS A 37 11.00 0.13 -1.74
CA HIS A 37 12.41 -0.21 -1.74
C HIS A 37 12.89 -0.71 -3.11
N ALA A 38 12.10 -1.54 -3.80
CA ALA A 38 12.40 -1.99 -5.16
C ALA A 38 12.46 -0.79 -6.14
N LEU A 39 11.52 0.15 -6.02
CA LEU A 39 11.52 1.40 -6.80
C LEU A 39 12.79 2.23 -6.53
N SER A 40 13.19 2.38 -5.25
CA SER A 40 14.41 3.09 -4.86
C SER A 40 15.63 2.53 -5.56
N ARG A 41 15.80 1.20 -5.57
CA ARG A 41 16.96 0.55 -6.21
C ARG A 41 17.03 0.78 -7.71
N LYS A 42 15.88 0.84 -8.39
CA LYS A 42 15.84 1.07 -9.84
C LYS A 42 16.17 2.51 -10.24
N LEU A 43 15.78 3.47 -9.40
CA LEU A 43 15.95 4.89 -9.69
C LEU A 43 17.25 5.47 -9.12
N PHE A 44 17.85 4.84 -8.10
CA PHE A 44 19.11 5.28 -7.50
C PHE A 44 20.24 5.53 -8.52
N PRO A 45 20.51 4.66 -9.51
CA PRO A 45 21.61 4.87 -10.46
C PRO A 45 21.46 6.11 -11.35
N THR A 46 20.23 6.58 -11.57
CA THR A 46 19.95 7.71 -12.46
C THR A 46 19.83 9.03 -11.70
N PHE A 47 19.27 9.00 -10.49
CA PHE A 47 18.92 10.20 -9.73
C PHE A 47 19.75 10.41 -8.46
N ASN A 48 20.61 9.44 -8.09
CA ASN A 48 21.41 9.46 -6.84
C ASN A 48 20.57 9.82 -5.60
N MET A 49 19.45 9.10 -5.45
CA MET A 49 18.43 9.37 -4.45
C MET A 49 17.95 8.10 -3.76
N THR A 50 17.43 8.24 -2.54
CA THR A 50 16.86 7.16 -1.75
C THR A 50 15.39 7.44 -1.42
N LEU A 51 14.59 6.38 -1.39
CA LEU A 51 13.19 6.43 -0.97
C LEU A 51 13.06 5.80 0.41
N ASP A 52 12.65 6.60 1.39
CA ASP A 52 12.53 6.19 2.78
C ASP A 52 11.11 6.40 3.31
N GLY A 53 10.65 5.42 4.07
CA GLY A 53 9.30 5.45 4.63
C GLY A 53 8.18 5.38 3.56
N VAL A 54 6.98 5.05 4.02
CA VAL A 54 5.80 5.09 3.17
C VAL A 54 4.57 5.38 4.03
N ALA A 55 3.81 6.39 3.63
CA ALA A 55 2.48 6.62 4.13
C ALA A 55 1.47 6.11 3.09
N ILE A 56 0.48 5.35 3.56
CA ILE A 56 -0.49 4.66 2.70
C ILE A 56 -1.87 5.24 2.96
N ALA A 57 -2.46 5.80 1.92
CA ALA A 57 -3.81 6.37 1.95
C ALA A 57 -4.75 5.50 1.11
N ALA A 58 -5.62 4.73 1.76
CA ALA A 58 -6.60 3.87 1.09
C ALA A 58 -7.82 4.69 0.64
N HIS A 59 -8.18 4.62 -0.63
CA HIS A 59 -9.41 5.23 -1.16
C HIS A 59 -10.54 4.23 -1.30
N ASP A 60 -10.21 3.00 -1.71
CA ASP A 60 -11.18 1.95 -1.97
C ASP A 60 -10.51 0.57 -1.86
N CYS A 61 -11.27 -0.42 -1.40
CA CYS A 61 -10.82 -1.76 -1.07
C CYS A 61 -11.95 -2.75 -1.36
N ASP A 62 -11.82 -3.52 -2.44
CA ASP A 62 -12.82 -4.49 -2.88
C ASP A 62 -12.26 -5.92 -2.83
N ILE A 63 -12.55 -6.61 -1.73
CA ILE A 63 -12.13 -7.99 -1.50
C ILE A 63 -12.99 -8.91 -2.38
N GLN A 64 -12.33 -9.78 -3.15
CA GLN A 64 -12.99 -10.75 -4.01
C GLN A 64 -13.53 -11.92 -3.18
N ARG A 65 -14.68 -11.68 -2.54
CA ARG A 65 -15.36 -12.64 -1.66
C ARG A 65 -16.84 -12.76 -2.02
N SER A 66 -17.39 -13.94 -1.78
CA SER A 66 -18.81 -14.25 -1.95
C SER A 66 -19.34 -14.97 -0.73
N ARG A 67 -20.62 -14.78 -0.45
CA ARG A 67 -21.36 -15.55 0.55
C ARG A 67 -22.70 -15.99 -0.05
N PRO A 68 -23.11 -17.25 0.17
CA PRO A 68 -24.36 -17.77 -0.39
C PRO A 68 -25.60 -17.09 0.19
N ASN A 69 -25.57 -16.65 1.45
CA ASN A 69 -26.64 -15.87 2.06
C ASN A 69 -26.10 -14.91 3.14
N SER A 70 -26.97 -14.12 3.77
CA SER A 70 -26.58 -13.11 4.77
C SER A 70 -26.08 -13.68 6.09
N TYR A 71 -26.39 -14.94 6.39
CA TYR A 71 -26.09 -15.62 7.64
C TYR A 71 -24.87 -16.54 7.55
N SER A 72 -24.33 -16.75 6.35
CA SER A 72 -23.13 -17.55 6.13
C SER A 72 -21.86 -16.70 6.18
N ASP A 73 -20.76 -17.34 6.55
CA ASP A 73 -19.43 -16.78 6.44
C ASP A 73 -19.08 -16.43 4.99
N TRP A 74 -18.16 -15.47 4.85
CA TRP A 74 -17.59 -15.11 3.57
C TRP A 74 -16.55 -16.14 3.14
N SER A 75 -16.60 -16.51 1.86
CA SER A 75 -15.59 -17.32 1.18
C SER A 75 -14.91 -16.53 0.08
N PHE A 76 -13.62 -16.77 -0.18
CA PHE A 76 -12.92 -16.14 -1.28
C PHE A 76 -13.36 -16.72 -2.63
N ILE A 77 -13.43 -15.85 -3.64
CA ILE A 77 -13.67 -16.26 -5.02
C ILE A 77 -12.38 -16.91 -5.55
N GLN A 78 -12.42 -18.21 -5.80
CA GLN A 78 -11.26 -18.99 -6.25
C GLN A 78 -11.11 -19.01 -7.77
N SER A 79 -9.86 -18.97 -8.24
CA SER A 79 -9.53 -19.13 -9.65
C SER A 79 -9.33 -20.61 -10.01
N ARG A 80 -9.68 -21.02 -11.23
CA ARG A 80 -9.35 -22.36 -11.70
C ARG A 80 -7.89 -22.42 -12.14
N HIS A 81 -7.13 -23.33 -11.53
CA HIS A 81 -5.79 -23.65 -11.99
C HIS A 81 -5.81 -24.68 -13.13
N PRO A 82 -4.79 -24.67 -14.02
CA PRO A 82 -4.65 -25.67 -15.07
C PRO A 82 -4.64 -27.10 -14.52
N ILE A 83 -5.16 -28.05 -15.30
CA ILE A 83 -5.09 -29.47 -14.97
C ILE A 83 -3.63 -29.94 -14.90
N LYS A 84 -3.37 -30.91 -14.02
CA LYS A 84 -2.05 -31.53 -13.89
C LYS A 84 -1.73 -32.38 -15.13
N LYS A 85 -0.45 -32.74 -15.28
CA LYS A 85 0.05 -33.57 -16.40
C LYS A 85 -0.63 -34.94 -16.50
N ASP A 86 -1.17 -35.45 -15.39
CA ASP A 86 -1.92 -36.70 -15.28
C ASP A 86 -3.43 -36.54 -15.61
N GLY A 87 -3.87 -35.33 -16.00
CA GLY A 87 -5.27 -35.02 -16.31
C GLY A 87 -6.13 -34.72 -15.09
N ASN A 88 -5.59 -34.86 -13.87
CA ASN A 88 -6.33 -34.61 -12.64
C ASN A 88 -6.40 -33.11 -12.30
N SER A 89 -7.45 -32.73 -11.57
CA SER A 89 -7.53 -31.37 -11.02
C SER A 89 -6.46 -31.17 -9.94
N PRO A 90 -5.78 -30.01 -9.89
CA PRO A 90 -4.89 -29.70 -8.79
C PRO A 90 -5.67 -29.54 -7.48
N SER A 91 -4.98 -29.72 -6.36
CA SER A 91 -5.52 -29.39 -5.05
C SER A 91 -5.86 -27.90 -5.02
N ILE A 92 -7.03 -27.56 -4.49
CA ILE A 92 -7.46 -26.17 -4.34
C ILE A 92 -6.57 -25.52 -3.28
N ILE A 93 -5.84 -24.49 -3.67
CA ILE A 93 -5.11 -23.60 -2.77
C ILE A 93 -6.02 -22.40 -2.58
N GLU A 94 -6.41 -22.12 -1.34
CA GLU A 94 -7.26 -20.95 -1.06
C GLU A 94 -6.44 -19.68 -1.22
N GLU A 95 -6.68 -18.94 -2.31
CA GLU A 95 -6.06 -17.65 -2.58
C GLU A 95 -7.07 -16.53 -2.29
N GLY A 96 -6.59 -15.46 -1.65
CA GLY A 96 -7.38 -14.27 -1.36
C GLY A 96 -6.92 -13.09 -2.20
N TYR A 97 -7.84 -12.53 -3.00
CA TYR A 97 -7.58 -11.38 -3.86
C TYR A 97 -8.35 -10.13 -3.43
N ILE A 98 -7.75 -8.96 -3.62
CA ILE A 98 -8.37 -7.66 -3.41
C ILE A 98 -8.05 -6.71 -4.58
N HIS A 99 -9.03 -5.91 -4.99
CA HIS A 99 -8.82 -4.75 -5.85
C HIS A 99 -8.68 -3.51 -4.97
N LEU A 100 -7.65 -2.70 -5.23
CA LEU A 100 -7.31 -1.57 -4.39
C LEU A 100 -7.29 -0.29 -5.20
N LYS A 101 -7.73 0.79 -4.57
CA LYS A 101 -7.40 2.15 -4.96
C LYS A 101 -6.72 2.82 -3.79
N LEU A 102 -5.47 3.23 -3.95
CA LEU A 102 -4.69 3.85 -2.86
C LEU A 102 -3.75 4.93 -3.39
N SER A 103 -3.29 5.81 -2.51
CA SER A 103 -2.20 6.73 -2.77
C SER A 103 -1.05 6.44 -1.83
N LEU A 104 0.17 6.72 -2.29
CA LEU A 104 1.38 6.62 -1.48
C LEU A 104 2.02 7.99 -1.33
N VAL A 105 2.55 8.27 -0.15
CA VAL A 105 3.51 9.36 0.08
C VAL A 105 4.82 8.77 0.56
N VAL A 106 5.91 9.14 -0.09
CA VAL A 106 7.24 8.57 0.15
C VAL A 106 8.22 9.71 0.37
N GLU A 107 9.04 9.62 1.42
CA GLU A 107 10.13 10.58 1.62
C GLU A 107 11.24 10.28 0.62
N VAL A 108 11.73 11.32 -0.04
CA VAL A 108 12.83 11.24 -1.01
C VAL A 108 14.01 12.03 -0.46
N THR A 109 15.14 11.37 -0.27
CA THR A 109 16.40 12.01 0.10
C THR A 109 17.33 12.02 -1.11
N SER A 110 17.71 13.20 -1.55
CA SER A 110 18.65 13.42 -2.66
C SER A 110 19.89 14.19 -2.18
N GLU A 111 21.05 13.91 -2.75
CA GLU A 111 22.27 14.71 -2.51
C GLU A 111 22.24 16.05 -3.25
N THR A 112 21.53 16.12 -4.37
CA THR A 112 21.40 17.32 -5.21
C THR A 112 20.05 18.01 -5.01
N ASP A 113 20.03 19.33 -5.20
CA ASP A 113 18.79 20.09 -5.30
C ASP A 113 18.29 20.06 -6.74
N TRP A 114 17.04 19.63 -6.93
CA TRP A 114 16.45 19.49 -8.25
C TRP A 114 15.66 20.73 -8.65
N ASN A 115 15.90 21.19 -9.87
CA ASN A 115 15.06 22.18 -10.53
C ASN A 115 13.71 21.56 -10.98
N SER A 116 12.80 22.38 -11.48
CA SER A 116 11.46 21.92 -11.87
C SER A 116 11.46 20.86 -12.98
N GLU A 117 12.39 20.93 -13.93
CA GLU A 117 12.51 19.96 -15.02
C GLU A 117 13.03 18.60 -14.51
N GLU A 118 14.02 18.61 -13.64
CA GLU A 118 14.56 17.40 -12.98
C GLU A 118 13.51 16.72 -12.10
N LYS A 119 12.71 17.51 -11.36
CA LYS A 119 11.58 16.98 -10.57
C LYS A 119 10.54 16.30 -11.46
N GLN A 120 10.24 16.89 -12.61
CA GLN A 120 9.29 16.30 -13.56
C GLN A 120 9.85 15.01 -14.17
N ALA A 121 11.12 15.02 -14.61
CA ALA A 121 11.80 13.83 -15.13
C ALA A 121 11.83 12.69 -14.10
N PHE A 122 12.05 13.01 -12.83
CA PHE A 122 11.95 12.05 -11.74
C PHE A 122 10.54 11.47 -11.58
N CYS A 123 9.50 12.32 -11.59
CA CYS A 123 8.10 11.87 -11.50
C CYS A 123 7.71 10.97 -12.67
N ASP A 124 8.18 11.28 -13.88
CA ASP A 124 7.95 10.48 -15.07
C ASP A 124 8.65 9.12 -14.97
N ALA A 125 9.90 9.11 -14.49
CA ALA A 125 10.64 7.86 -14.24
C ALA A 125 9.95 6.99 -13.18
N VAL A 126 9.46 7.60 -12.10
CA VAL A 126 8.64 6.91 -11.08
C VAL A 126 7.41 6.28 -11.71
N TYR A 127 6.66 7.03 -12.54
CA TYR A 127 5.48 6.51 -13.23
C TYR A 127 5.83 5.28 -14.07
N GLN A 128 6.87 5.38 -14.91
CA GLN A 128 7.29 4.28 -15.78
C GLN A 128 7.69 3.03 -14.98
N GLN A 129 8.46 3.20 -13.90
CA GLN A 129 8.90 2.08 -13.06
C GLN A 129 7.74 1.46 -12.27
N MET A 130 6.83 2.28 -11.76
CA MET A 130 5.64 1.83 -11.04
C MET A 130 4.72 1.00 -11.96
N MET A 131 4.49 1.44 -13.19
CA MET A 131 3.64 0.70 -14.15
C MET A 131 4.21 -0.68 -14.53
N GLN A 132 5.51 -0.90 -14.34
CA GLN A 132 6.19 -2.17 -14.66
C GLN A 132 6.34 -3.12 -13.46
N GLN A 133 5.95 -2.70 -12.25
CA GLN A 133 6.05 -3.53 -11.05
C GLN A 133 4.69 -3.96 -10.52
N ARG A 134 4.72 -4.87 -9.56
CA ARG A 134 3.54 -5.34 -8.84
C ARG A 134 3.48 -4.66 -7.48
N LEU A 135 2.27 -4.35 -7.01
CA LEU A 135 2.04 -3.81 -5.66
C LEU A 135 1.26 -4.84 -4.85
N ALA A 136 1.84 -5.34 -3.76
CA ALA A 136 1.28 -6.43 -2.97
C ALA A 136 0.88 -7.67 -3.80
N GLY A 137 1.69 -8.01 -4.81
CA GLY A 137 1.41 -9.11 -5.72
C GLY A 137 0.36 -8.79 -6.80
N GLY A 138 -0.31 -7.65 -6.74
CA GLY A 138 -1.28 -7.21 -7.75
C GLY A 138 -0.65 -6.41 -8.89
N SER A 139 -1.36 -6.35 -10.01
CA SER A 139 -0.96 -5.56 -11.18
C SER A 139 -1.45 -4.12 -11.04
N ILE A 140 -0.60 -3.14 -11.36
CA ILE A 140 -0.99 -1.73 -11.40
C ILE A 140 -1.67 -1.44 -12.74
N LEU A 141 -2.94 -1.03 -12.70
CA LEU A 141 -3.74 -0.72 -13.89
C LEU A 141 -3.55 0.73 -14.35
N SER A 142 -3.43 1.64 -13.40
CA SER A 142 -3.29 3.07 -13.66
C SER A 142 -2.79 3.79 -12.42
N ILE A 143 -2.13 4.93 -12.62
CA ILE A 143 -1.72 5.84 -11.55
C ILE A 143 -2.25 7.23 -11.87
N GLY A 144 -2.83 7.89 -10.87
CA GLY A 144 -3.37 9.24 -11.01
C GLY A 144 -4.59 9.34 -11.92
N ASN A 145 -4.90 10.57 -12.30
CA ASN A 145 -5.91 10.95 -13.29
C ASN A 145 -5.60 12.35 -13.86
N THR A 146 -6.48 12.89 -14.70
CA THR A 146 -6.30 14.22 -15.31
C THR A 146 -6.07 15.37 -14.31
N ARG A 147 -6.55 15.24 -13.07
CA ARG A 147 -6.44 16.26 -12.02
C ARG A 147 -5.35 15.96 -10.99
N ARG A 148 -4.88 14.72 -10.89
CA ARG A 148 -3.97 14.26 -9.85
C ARG A 148 -2.89 13.39 -10.48
N GLN A 149 -1.70 13.95 -10.58
CA GLN A 149 -0.53 13.29 -11.16
C GLN A 149 0.51 13.06 -10.08
N ILE A 150 1.49 12.21 -10.39
CA ILE A 150 2.66 12.04 -9.54
C ILE A 150 3.33 13.41 -9.39
N SER A 151 3.65 13.79 -8.17
CA SER A 151 4.28 15.09 -7.91
C SER A 151 5.28 14.97 -6.77
N LEU A 152 6.35 15.76 -6.89
CA LEU A 152 7.39 15.84 -5.88
C LEU A 152 7.32 17.20 -5.19
N HIS A 153 6.98 17.18 -3.91
CA HIS A 153 6.87 18.38 -3.08
C HIS A 153 8.18 18.61 -2.34
N ASN A 154 8.56 19.88 -2.16
CA ASN A 154 9.63 20.21 -1.22
C ASN A 154 9.23 19.81 0.21
N ASP A 155 10.22 19.61 1.08
CA ASP A 155 9.98 19.30 2.49
C ASP A 155 8.88 20.21 3.09
N PRO A 156 7.72 19.65 3.50
CA PRO A 156 6.60 20.40 4.02
C PRO A 156 6.79 20.78 5.51
N LYS A 157 7.92 20.42 6.12
CA LYS A 157 8.18 20.65 7.55
C LYS A 157 7.95 22.12 7.93
N GLY A 158 6.98 22.33 8.82
CA GLY A 158 6.63 23.66 9.36
C GLY A 158 5.80 24.54 8.43
N ASP A 159 5.35 24.02 7.28
CA ASP A 159 4.60 24.77 6.26
C ASP A 159 3.19 24.16 6.07
N PRO A 160 2.15 24.74 6.72
CA PRO A 160 0.79 24.21 6.67
C PRO A 160 0.21 24.13 5.25
N ASP A 161 0.58 25.05 4.37
CA ASP A 161 0.03 25.10 3.01
C ASP A 161 0.59 23.97 2.14
N LYS A 162 1.87 23.63 2.30
CA LYS A 162 2.46 22.45 1.64
C LYS A 162 1.87 21.14 2.16
N ILE A 163 1.64 21.03 3.47
CA ILE A 163 0.96 19.87 4.05
C ILE A 163 -0.44 19.73 3.46
N LYS A 164 -1.19 20.84 3.40
CA LYS A 164 -2.54 20.87 2.83
C LYS A 164 -2.56 20.50 1.34
N ALA A 165 -1.56 20.92 0.56
CA ALA A 165 -1.43 20.53 -0.84
C ALA A 165 -1.33 19.01 -1.01
N ILE A 166 -0.50 18.34 -0.19
CA ILE A 166 -0.39 16.88 -0.17
C ILE A 166 -1.73 16.25 0.24
N GLN A 167 -2.36 16.74 1.31
CA GLN A 167 -3.66 16.22 1.78
C GLN A 167 -4.76 16.29 0.71
N ILE A 168 -4.82 17.38 -0.08
CA ILE A 168 -5.78 17.54 -1.18
C ILE A 168 -5.57 16.49 -2.28
N GLN A 169 -4.31 16.14 -2.57
CA GLN A 169 -3.98 15.09 -3.54
C GLN A 169 -4.40 13.70 -3.04
N LEU A 170 -4.31 13.46 -1.73
CA LEU A 170 -4.74 12.21 -1.10
C LEU A 170 -6.25 12.11 -0.86
N SER A 171 -7.01 13.20 -1.00
CA SER A 171 -8.42 13.23 -0.59
C SER A 171 -9.40 12.73 -1.67
N PRO A 172 -10.51 12.07 -1.30
CA PRO A 172 -10.81 11.49 0.03
C PRO A 172 -10.09 10.16 0.23
N SER A 173 -9.54 9.90 1.42
CA SER A 173 -8.89 8.62 1.76
C SER A 173 -8.84 8.40 3.27
N PHE A 174 -8.51 7.16 3.65
CA PHE A 174 -8.17 6.74 5.00
C PHE A 174 -6.66 6.50 5.10
N LEU A 175 -6.00 7.20 6.01
CA LEU A 175 -4.57 7.01 6.26
C LEU A 175 -4.35 5.82 7.20
N LEU A 176 -3.47 4.91 6.80
CA LEU A 176 -3.10 3.77 7.65
C LEU A 176 -2.00 4.16 8.61
N ILE A 177 -2.26 4.01 9.91
CA ILE A 177 -1.35 4.35 11.01
C ILE A 177 -1.23 3.13 11.94
N ASN A 178 -0.02 2.78 12.32
CA ASN A 178 0.20 1.77 13.35
C ASN A 178 -0.17 2.34 14.73
N ARG A 179 -1.08 1.67 15.44
CA ARG A 179 -1.53 2.05 16.79
C ARG A 179 -1.22 0.97 17.84
N GLN A 180 -0.01 0.41 17.79
CA GLN A 180 0.47 -0.55 18.76
C GLN A 180 0.49 0.04 20.20
N ASP A 181 0.68 1.36 20.33
CA ASP A 181 0.53 2.10 21.59
C ASP A 181 -0.82 1.82 22.27
N VAL A 182 -1.92 1.93 21.52
CA VAL A 182 -3.28 1.72 22.05
C VAL A 182 -3.49 0.28 22.47
N LEU A 183 -2.96 -0.68 21.70
CA LEU A 183 -3.08 -2.09 22.01
C LEU A 183 -2.38 -2.43 23.33
N ILE A 184 -1.16 -1.90 23.52
CA ILE A 184 -0.40 -2.08 24.76
C ILE A 184 -1.15 -1.46 25.94
N ASP A 185 -1.63 -0.22 25.80
CA ASP A 185 -2.38 0.48 26.85
C ASP A 185 -3.66 -0.27 27.23
N HIS A 186 -4.40 -0.78 26.24
CA HIS A 186 -5.63 -1.52 26.50
C HIS A 186 -5.35 -2.87 27.18
N THR A 187 -4.30 -3.56 26.74
CA THR A 187 -3.87 -4.82 27.35
C THR A 187 -3.50 -4.61 28.82
N ALA A 188 -2.73 -3.56 29.12
CA ALA A 188 -2.34 -3.25 30.49
C ALA A 188 -3.56 -3.01 31.41
N LYS A 189 -4.60 -2.34 30.89
CA LYS A 189 -5.87 -2.16 31.63
C LYS A 189 -6.59 -3.48 31.88
N LEU A 190 -6.69 -4.34 30.86
CA LEU A 190 -7.37 -5.63 30.97
C LEU A 190 -6.63 -6.60 31.91
N GLN A 191 -5.30 -6.57 31.91
CA GLN A 191 -4.47 -7.38 32.81
C GLN A 191 -4.58 -6.91 34.27
N ALA A 192 -4.78 -5.61 34.50
CA ALA A 192 -5.07 -5.07 35.83
C ALA A 192 -6.42 -5.56 36.38
N GLU A 193 -7.40 -5.84 35.51
CA GLU A 193 -8.72 -6.37 35.88
C GLU A 193 -8.77 -7.91 35.90
N ASN A 194 -7.89 -8.60 35.16
CA ASN A 194 -7.76 -10.06 35.12
C ASN A 194 -6.30 -10.48 34.80
N PRO A 195 -5.52 -10.93 35.79
CA PRO A 195 -4.09 -11.23 35.64
C PRO A 195 -3.74 -12.32 34.61
N ASP A 196 -4.68 -13.22 34.30
CA ASP A 196 -4.45 -14.38 33.43
C ASP A 196 -4.86 -14.18 31.96
N LYS A 197 -5.21 -12.97 31.51
CA LYS A 197 -5.59 -12.72 30.10
C LYS A 197 -4.38 -12.40 29.21
N PRO A 198 -4.06 -13.25 28.21
CA PRO A 198 -3.01 -12.97 27.23
C PRO A 198 -3.48 -12.01 26.11
N LEU A 199 -2.49 -11.33 25.50
CA LEU A 199 -2.60 -10.28 24.46
C LEU A 199 -3.49 -10.58 23.24
N TRP A 200 -3.82 -11.85 22.96
CA TRP A 200 -4.49 -12.30 21.73
C TRP A 200 -5.90 -12.84 21.98
N MET A 201 -6.42 -12.72 23.21
CA MET A 201 -7.73 -13.25 23.59
C MET A 201 -8.80 -12.15 23.46
N HIS A 202 -9.07 -11.76 22.21
CA HIS A 202 -10.16 -10.87 21.80
C HIS A 202 -10.97 -11.51 20.67
#